data_AF-A0A1Q4VHU5-F1
#
_entry.id   AF-A0A1Q4VHU5-F1
#
_cell.length_a   1.000
_cell.length_b   1.000
_cell.length_c   1.000
_cell.angle_alpha   90.00
_cell.angle_beta   90.00
_cell.angle_gamma   90.00
#
_symmetry.space_group_name_H-M   'P 1'
#
loop_
_entity.id
_entity.type
_entity.pdbx_description
1 polymer ?
#
loop_
_entity_poly.entity_id
_entity_poly.type
_entity_poly.pdbx_seq_one_letter_code
_entity_poly.pdbx_strand_id
1 'polypeptide(L)'
;MTGPTIAVHHVRAVLSGARRAGVDTVPLLQAARISPLLLGDERARVGADRFARLVKEVQRATDDEFLGLGPLPSRRGTFAMMSLACLGCPDLGTALERAVRFYGLFPGGPDMAVTVEGGTATGPATGPTTGPATGPTCGPGHTAARASTPTPTPASASASTLASAEFSLRSDLRRSPEGAFLAESVMIIWHRLSSWFVGRHIPLRQARFAHPAPAHAREYALLFGCEVRFGAPHTSAAFDARWLGAPVVRDEAALTAMLRRAPADLLSRREYGTTVAERVRRTLAAALRATGPARLPEVTEVAARLAVSPATLRRRLQEEGTSYQRLKDTVRRDAAISSLVAGREPIAELAARLGFSEDTAFHRAFRRWTGTTPGAYRLHPPARGALPGAPPGQQS
;
A
#
# COMPACT_ATOMS: atom_id res chain seq x y z
N MET A 1 19.37 -9.88 -14.13
CA MET A 1 18.17 -9.00 -14.01
C MET A 1 18.61 -7.70 -13.36
N THR A 2 18.39 -6.57 -14.01
CA THR A 2 18.68 -5.23 -13.45
C THR A 2 17.76 -4.95 -12.27
N GLY A 3 18.33 -4.47 -11.15
CA GLY A 3 17.56 -4.13 -9.95
C GLY A 3 16.65 -2.91 -10.16
N PRO A 4 15.71 -2.64 -9.23
CA PRO A 4 14.86 -1.45 -9.31
C PRO A 4 15.70 -0.17 -9.25
N THR A 5 15.32 0.83 -10.05
CA THR A 5 16.08 2.08 -10.20
C THR A 5 15.27 3.31 -9.76
N ILE A 6 15.95 4.23 -9.08
CA ILE A 6 15.41 5.47 -8.53
C ILE A 6 15.85 6.63 -9.42
N ALA A 7 14.92 7.49 -9.82
CA ALA A 7 15.21 8.69 -10.63
C ALA A 7 16.13 9.67 -9.87
N VAL A 8 17.02 10.36 -10.58
CA VAL A 8 18.04 11.22 -9.96
C VAL A 8 17.48 12.41 -9.18
N HIS A 9 16.24 12.86 -9.45
CA HIS A 9 15.66 13.96 -8.67
C HIS A 9 15.51 13.62 -7.19
N HIS A 10 15.25 12.36 -6.82
CA HIS A 10 15.27 11.92 -5.42
C HIS A 10 16.70 11.97 -4.84
N VAL A 11 17.73 11.68 -5.65
CA VAL A 11 19.15 11.85 -5.25
C VAL A 11 19.42 13.33 -4.98
N ARG A 12 18.99 14.23 -5.89
CA ARG A 12 19.12 15.68 -5.71
C ARG A 12 18.41 16.18 -4.44
N ALA A 13 17.22 15.66 -4.12
CA ALA A 13 16.43 16.01 -2.93
C ALA A 13 17.05 15.48 -1.61
N VAL A 14 17.56 14.24 -1.60
CA VAL A 14 18.31 13.73 -0.44
C VAL A 14 19.58 14.56 -0.19
N LEU A 15 20.25 15.02 -1.24
CA LEU A 15 21.43 15.88 -1.12
C LEU A 15 21.12 17.33 -0.74
N SER A 16 19.95 17.89 -1.07
CA SER A 16 19.62 19.26 -0.65
C SER A 16 19.45 19.35 0.86
N GLY A 17 18.87 18.34 1.50
CA GLY A 17 18.82 18.24 2.97
C GLY A 17 20.20 18.21 3.63
N ALA A 18 21.14 17.43 3.08
CA ALA A 18 22.54 17.45 3.53
C ALA A 18 23.19 18.83 3.40
N ARG A 19 22.97 19.55 2.27
CA ARG A 19 23.46 20.92 2.09
C ARG A 19 22.83 21.92 3.06
N ARG A 20 21.52 21.80 3.34
CA ARG A 20 20.83 22.62 4.35
C ARG A 20 21.44 22.45 5.75
N ALA A 21 21.92 21.25 6.05
CA ALA A 21 22.64 20.93 7.29
C ALA A 21 24.15 21.28 7.26
N GLY A 22 24.65 21.94 6.21
CA GLY A 22 26.07 22.32 6.07
C GLY A 22 27.02 21.15 5.75
N VAL A 23 26.51 19.99 5.35
CA VAL A 23 27.31 18.79 5.09
C VAL A 23 27.78 18.76 3.63
N ASP A 24 29.07 18.48 3.40
CA ASP A 24 29.59 18.23 2.05
C ASP A 24 28.98 16.96 1.44
N THR A 25 28.41 17.12 0.26
CA THR A 25 27.72 16.06 -0.49
C THR A 25 28.65 15.13 -1.28
N VAL A 26 29.90 15.52 -1.56
CA VAL A 26 30.81 14.73 -2.40
C VAL A 26 31.23 13.41 -1.73
N PRO A 27 31.65 13.38 -0.44
CA PRO A 27 31.96 12.13 0.26
C PRO A 27 30.75 11.19 0.36
N LEU A 28 29.54 11.73 0.55
CA LEU A 28 28.30 10.94 0.67
C LEU A 28 27.97 10.22 -0.65
N LEU A 29 28.16 10.89 -1.79
CA LEU A 29 28.02 10.31 -3.13
C LEU A 29 29.05 9.20 -3.39
N GLN A 30 30.30 9.43 -3.01
CA GLN A 30 31.39 8.44 -3.14
C GLN A 30 31.10 7.18 -2.31
N ALA A 31 30.74 7.33 -1.03
CA ALA A 31 30.36 6.23 -0.16
C ALA A 31 29.14 5.44 -0.68
N ALA A 32 28.14 6.16 -1.23
CA ALA A 32 26.97 5.56 -1.89
C ALA A 32 27.29 4.89 -3.25
N ARG A 33 28.48 5.10 -3.82
CA ARG A 33 28.89 4.68 -5.18
C ARG A 33 28.00 5.27 -6.28
N ILE A 34 27.63 6.54 -6.13
CA ILE A 34 26.89 7.33 -7.11
C ILE A 34 27.84 8.35 -7.72
N SER A 35 28.02 8.33 -9.04
CA SER A 35 28.86 9.32 -9.73
C SER A 35 28.18 10.70 -9.69
N PRO A 36 28.88 11.77 -9.26
CA PRO A 36 28.34 13.14 -9.28
C PRO A 36 27.89 13.60 -10.67
N LEU A 37 28.50 13.08 -11.75
CA LEU A 37 28.14 13.41 -13.13
C LEU A 37 26.68 13.06 -13.45
N LEU A 38 26.11 12.03 -12.79
CA LEU A 38 24.70 11.67 -12.95
C LEU A 38 23.75 12.78 -12.49
N LEU A 39 24.19 13.67 -11.60
CA LEU A 39 23.36 14.78 -11.12
C LEU A 39 23.04 15.81 -12.22
N GLY A 40 23.79 15.84 -13.32
CA GLY A 40 23.51 16.71 -14.47
C GLY A 40 22.39 16.20 -15.40
N ASP A 41 22.24 14.88 -15.55
CA ASP A 41 21.24 14.27 -16.44
C ASP A 41 19.92 14.01 -15.71
N GLU A 42 18.86 14.74 -16.07
CA GLU A 42 17.53 14.60 -15.44
C GLU A 42 16.89 13.23 -15.63
N ARG A 43 17.30 12.48 -16.67
CA ARG A 43 16.78 11.13 -16.98
C ARG A 43 17.58 10.04 -16.29
N ALA A 44 18.71 10.38 -15.64
CA ALA A 44 19.54 9.42 -14.96
C ALA A 44 18.77 8.69 -13.85
N ARG A 45 19.06 7.40 -13.70
CA ARG A 45 18.53 6.57 -12.61
C ARG A 45 19.65 5.81 -11.91
N VAL A 46 19.59 5.76 -10.59
CA VAL A 46 20.53 5.02 -9.74
C VAL A 46 19.91 3.70 -9.25
N GLY A 47 20.73 2.71 -8.91
CA GLY A 47 20.23 1.49 -8.25
C GLY A 47 19.64 1.81 -6.87
N ALA A 48 18.51 1.20 -6.51
CA ALA A 48 17.87 1.42 -5.21
C ALA A 48 18.76 1.07 -4.02
N ASP A 49 19.71 0.14 -4.19
CA ASP A 49 20.75 -0.19 -3.21
C ASP A 49 21.71 0.99 -2.97
N ARG A 50 22.13 1.69 -4.03
CA ARG A 50 22.99 2.87 -3.95
C ARG A 50 22.24 4.08 -3.39
N PHE A 51 20.99 4.26 -3.80
CA PHE A 51 20.12 5.29 -3.21
C PHE A 51 19.94 5.09 -1.70
N ALA A 52 19.65 3.86 -1.26
CA ALA A 52 19.49 3.58 0.15
C ALA A 52 20.79 3.69 0.97
N ARG A 53 21.95 3.46 0.36
CA ARG A 53 23.24 3.81 0.97
C ARG A 53 23.36 5.32 1.14
N LEU A 54 23.07 6.12 0.10
CA LEU A 54 23.10 7.57 0.20
C LEU A 54 22.20 8.09 1.33
N VAL A 55 20.98 7.57 1.45
CA VAL A 55 20.08 7.93 2.55
C VAL A 55 20.72 7.62 3.92
N LYS A 56 21.35 6.44 4.10
CA LYS A 56 22.09 6.12 5.35
C LYS A 56 23.26 7.05 5.63
N GLU A 57 24.06 7.39 4.62
CA GLU A 57 25.22 8.29 4.80
C GLU A 57 24.75 9.71 5.14
N VAL A 58 23.68 10.19 4.51
CA VAL A 58 23.06 11.48 4.85
C VAL A 58 22.52 11.46 6.28
N GLN A 59 21.69 10.46 6.65
CA GLN A 59 21.19 10.32 8.04
C GLN A 59 22.33 10.32 9.06
N ARG A 60 23.43 9.60 8.77
CA ARG A 60 24.60 9.54 9.64
C ARG A 60 25.33 10.88 9.75
N ALA A 61 25.49 11.60 8.64
CA ALA A 61 26.24 12.85 8.61
C ALA A 61 25.45 14.05 9.15
N THR A 62 24.12 14.02 9.09
CA THR A 62 23.23 15.07 9.65
C THR A 62 22.72 14.77 11.06
N ASP A 63 22.91 13.53 11.56
CA ASP A 63 22.22 12.93 12.71
C ASP A 63 20.67 13.03 12.66
N ASP A 64 20.11 13.13 11.44
CA ASP A 64 18.69 13.37 11.19
C ASP A 64 18.08 12.29 10.28
N GLU A 65 17.11 11.55 10.81
CA GLU A 65 16.31 10.58 10.06
C GLU A 65 15.48 11.22 8.95
N PHE A 66 15.11 12.50 9.08
CA PHE A 66 14.46 13.33 8.05
C PHE A 66 15.46 14.00 7.09
N LEU A 67 16.73 13.60 7.10
CA LEU A 67 17.75 13.93 6.09
C LEU A 67 18.14 15.42 6.00
N GLY A 68 17.83 16.23 7.00
CA GLY A 68 17.96 17.69 6.94
C GLY A 68 16.84 18.35 6.12
N LEU A 69 15.71 17.66 5.92
CA LEU A 69 14.52 18.17 5.19
C LEU A 69 13.39 18.61 6.14
N GLY A 70 13.39 18.14 7.39
CA GLY A 70 12.39 18.50 8.38
C GLY A 70 12.47 19.96 8.84
N PRO A 71 11.45 20.44 9.58
CA PRO A 71 11.52 21.72 10.29
C PRO A 71 12.47 21.64 11.51
N LEU A 72 12.57 20.46 12.13
CA LEU A 72 13.55 20.11 13.16
C LEU A 72 14.12 18.71 12.90
N PRO A 73 15.34 18.39 13.37
CA PRO A 73 15.95 17.06 13.20
C PRO A 73 15.23 15.97 14.00
N SER A 74 14.97 14.82 13.37
CA SER A 74 14.55 13.59 14.04
C SER A 74 15.77 12.73 14.33
N ARG A 75 16.20 12.65 15.60
CA ARG A 75 17.41 11.92 15.99
C ARG A 75 17.40 10.47 15.51
N ARG A 76 18.58 9.96 15.12
CA ARG A 76 18.75 8.55 14.73
C ARG A 76 18.33 7.59 15.84
N GLY A 77 17.49 6.62 15.49
CA GLY A 77 16.85 5.70 16.42
C GLY A 77 15.38 6.02 16.71
N THR A 78 14.89 7.21 16.37
CA THR A 78 13.48 7.63 16.60
C THR A 78 12.50 6.67 15.90
N PHE A 79 12.73 6.39 14.61
CA PHE A 79 11.96 5.41 13.83
C PHE A 79 12.07 3.98 14.39
N ALA A 80 13.23 3.58 14.92
CA ALA A 80 13.43 2.26 15.52
C ALA A 80 12.64 2.11 16.81
N MET A 81 12.69 3.10 17.70
CA MET A 81 11.93 3.11 18.97
C MET A 81 10.42 3.18 18.73
N MET A 82 9.97 3.98 17.77
CA MET A 82 8.57 4.02 17.33
C MET A 82 8.11 2.63 16.84
N SER A 83 8.91 2.00 15.99
CA SER A 83 8.58 0.68 15.42
C SER A 83 8.54 -0.40 16.50
N LEU A 84 9.46 -0.35 17.47
CA LEU A 84 9.52 -1.26 18.62
C LEU A 84 8.27 -1.12 19.50
N ALA A 85 7.86 0.12 19.80
CA ALA A 85 6.66 0.40 20.59
C ALA A 85 5.37 -0.14 19.94
N CYS A 86 5.35 -0.33 18.62
CA CYS A 86 4.19 -0.83 17.88
C CYS A 86 4.08 -2.37 17.81
N LEU A 87 5.14 -3.13 18.08
CA LEU A 87 5.13 -4.60 17.88
C LEU A 87 4.11 -5.32 18.79
N GLY A 88 3.93 -4.83 20.01
CA GLY A 88 2.96 -5.38 20.99
C GLY A 88 1.54 -4.85 20.83
N CYS A 89 1.16 -4.25 19.70
CA CYS A 89 -0.22 -3.88 19.44
C CYS A 89 -1.06 -5.10 19.00
N PRO A 90 -2.33 -5.20 19.41
CA PRO A 90 -3.21 -6.29 18.97
C PRO A 90 -3.49 -6.21 17.47
N ASP A 91 -3.56 -4.98 16.92
CA ASP A 91 -3.93 -4.71 15.55
C ASP A 91 -3.22 -3.46 14.98
N LEU A 92 -3.35 -3.27 13.67
CA LEU A 92 -2.76 -2.15 12.96
C LEU A 92 -3.32 -0.80 13.42
N GLY A 93 -4.63 -0.68 13.69
CA GLY A 93 -5.24 0.57 14.14
C GLY A 93 -4.57 1.10 15.41
N THR A 94 -4.42 0.22 16.41
CA THR A 94 -3.73 0.49 17.66
C THR A 94 -2.25 0.83 17.45
N ALA A 95 -1.57 0.16 16.51
CA ALA A 95 -0.18 0.48 16.13
C ALA A 95 -0.05 1.87 15.49
N LEU A 96 -0.99 2.22 14.61
CA LEU A 96 -1.00 3.51 13.92
C LEU A 96 -1.31 4.67 14.86
N GLU A 97 -2.29 4.52 15.76
CA GLU A 97 -2.54 5.49 16.82
C GLU A 97 -1.32 5.67 17.73
N ARG A 98 -0.65 4.58 18.10
CA ARG A 98 0.56 4.62 18.93
C ARG A 98 1.71 5.34 18.20
N ALA A 99 1.89 5.09 16.91
CA ALA A 99 2.89 5.78 16.09
C ALA A 99 2.59 7.29 15.97
N VAL A 100 1.32 7.67 15.75
CA VAL A 100 0.88 9.07 15.73
C VAL A 100 1.18 9.76 17.08
N ARG A 101 0.78 9.13 18.19
CA ARG A 101 1.06 9.66 19.54
C ARG A 101 2.56 9.78 19.80
N PHE A 102 3.35 8.78 19.41
CA PHE A 102 4.80 8.77 19.60
C PHE A 102 5.48 9.96 18.91
N TYR A 103 5.19 10.22 17.64
CA TYR A 103 5.79 11.38 16.96
C TYR A 103 5.26 12.72 17.48
N GLY A 104 4.02 12.76 17.99
CA GLY A 104 3.47 13.92 18.70
C GLY A 104 4.15 14.27 20.03
N LEU A 105 5.01 13.40 20.58
CA LEU A 105 5.82 13.70 21.77
C LEU A 105 7.00 14.65 21.47
N PHE A 106 7.40 14.79 20.19
CA PHE A 106 8.61 15.50 19.80
C PHE A 106 8.29 16.79 19.04
N PRO A 107 8.82 17.95 19.47
CA PRO A 107 8.70 19.19 18.70
C PRO A 107 9.22 19.02 17.28
N GLY A 108 8.44 19.46 16.29
CA GLY A 108 8.81 19.38 14.86
C GLY A 108 8.74 17.98 14.24
N GLY A 109 8.24 16.97 14.96
CA GLY A 109 7.79 15.73 14.34
C GLY A 109 6.66 15.98 13.32
N PRO A 110 6.48 15.11 12.31
CA PRO A 110 5.40 15.25 11.35
C PRO A 110 4.05 15.05 12.07
N ASP A 111 3.20 16.06 12.00
CA ASP A 111 1.83 15.97 12.50
C ASP A 111 1.06 15.01 11.59
N MET A 112 0.68 13.89 12.17
CA MET A 112 0.08 12.73 11.51
C MET A 112 -1.29 12.44 12.10
N ALA A 113 -2.18 11.90 11.30
CA ALA A 113 -3.48 11.42 11.77
C ALA A 113 -3.92 10.17 11.04
N VAL A 114 -4.75 9.37 11.70
CA VAL A 114 -5.59 8.36 11.07
C VAL A 114 -7.04 8.72 11.35
N THR A 115 -7.85 8.78 10.30
CA THR A 115 -9.30 9.00 10.37
C THR A 115 -10.02 7.83 9.71
N VAL A 116 -11.30 7.62 10.06
CA VAL A 116 -12.15 6.59 9.47
C VAL A 116 -13.45 7.24 9.01
N GLU A 117 -13.75 7.14 7.73
CA GLU A 117 -14.98 7.64 7.11
C GLU A 117 -15.89 6.48 6.68
N GLY A 118 -17.20 6.62 6.95
CA GLY A 118 -18.22 5.75 6.36
C GLY A 118 -18.36 4.36 6.98
N GLY A 119 -18.60 4.28 8.29
CA GLY A 119 -19.06 3.06 8.96
C GLY A 119 -19.37 3.32 10.42
N THR A 120 -20.57 2.94 10.88
CA THR A 120 -20.99 3.12 12.27
C THR A 120 -20.23 2.18 13.21
N ALA A 121 -19.04 2.60 13.61
CA ALA A 121 -18.31 2.04 14.74
C ALA A 121 -18.71 2.83 16.00
N THR A 122 -19.65 2.28 16.77
CA THR A 122 -20.06 2.83 18.07
C THR A 122 -18.93 2.66 19.09
N GLY A 123 -17.97 3.59 19.08
CA GLY A 123 -17.08 3.82 20.23
C GLY A 123 -17.78 4.72 21.25
N PRO A 124 -17.57 4.52 22.57
CA PRO A 124 -18.20 5.37 23.57
C PRO A 124 -17.71 6.81 23.42
N ALA A 125 -18.65 7.76 23.43
CA ALA A 125 -18.32 9.18 23.35
C ALA A 125 -17.50 9.60 24.58
N THR A 126 -16.21 9.85 24.38
CA THR A 126 -15.43 10.68 25.29
C THR A 126 -15.95 12.11 25.20
N GLY A 127 -16.96 12.42 26.02
CA GLY A 127 -17.47 13.78 26.17
C GLY A 127 -16.38 14.73 26.63
N PRO A 128 -16.47 16.03 26.31
CA PRO A 128 -15.50 17.01 26.76
C PRO A 128 -15.55 17.16 28.28
N THR A 129 -14.46 16.81 28.96
CA THR A 129 -14.30 17.04 30.40
C THR A 129 -14.07 18.53 30.66
N THR A 130 -15.15 19.30 30.79
CA THR A 130 -15.11 20.69 31.25
C THR A 130 -15.71 20.83 32.64
N GLY A 131 -14.92 21.34 33.58
CA GLY A 131 -15.42 21.94 34.82
C GLY A 131 -14.36 22.02 35.94
N PRO A 132 -14.45 22.98 36.87
CA PRO A 132 -15.24 24.22 36.83
C PRO A 132 -14.39 25.49 37.06
N ALA A 133 -14.80 26.61 36.46
CA ALA A 133 -14.45 27.95 36.92
C ALA A 133 -15.72 28.60 37.51
N THR A 134 -15.64 29.08 38.74
CA THR A 134 -16.75 29.68 39.49
C THR A 134 -16.90 31.18 39.18
N GLY A 135 -18.14 31.69 39.17
CA GLY A 135 -18.42 33.13 39.13
C GLY A 135 -19.66 33.50 38.31
N PRO A 136 -20.76 33.94 38.93
CA PRO A 136 -21.98 34.33 38.22
C PRO A 136 -22.07 35.84 37.96
N THR A 137 -22.76 36.22 36.88
CA THR A 137 -23.48 37.50 36.78
C THR A 137 -24.66 37.38 35.81
N CYS A 138 -25.73 38.09 36.09
CA CYS A 138 -27.04 37.95 35.44
C CYS A 138 -27.36 39.16 34.55
N GLY A 139 -28.11 38.95 33.45
CA GLY A 139 -28.59 40.03 32.56
C GLY A 139 -29.45 39.47 31.42
N PRO A 140 -30.74 39.84 31.29
CA PRO A 140 -31.67 39.23 30.33
C PRO A 140 -31.77 39.99 29.00
N GLY A 141 -32.11 39.30 27.90
CA GLY A 141 -32.36 39.96 26.62
C GLY A 141 -32.82 39.07 25.45
N HIS A 142 -34.13 39.09 25.20
CA HIS A 142 -34.77 39.07 23.87
C HIS A 142 -34.79 37.81 22.95
N THR A 143 -35.99 37.24 22.90
CA THR A 143 -36.81 36.85 21.71
C THR A 143 -36.33 35.78 20.71
N ALA A 144 -37.23 34.82 20.48
CA ALA A 144 -37.12 33.77 19.47
C ALA A 144 -37.53 34.24 18.06
N ALA A 145 -36.98 33.58 17.04
CA ALA A 145 -37.51 33.58 15.68
C ALA A 145 -37.54 32.13 15.12
N ARG A 146 -38.72 31.67 14.69
CA ARG A 146 -38.89 30.46 13.88
C ARG A 146 -38.57 30.79 12.42
N ALA A 147 -38.02 29.84 11.66
CA ALA A 147 -38.74 29.16 10.57
C ALA A 147 -37.83 28.35 9.62
N SER A 148 -38.46 27.37 8.96
CA SER A 148 -38.14 26.82 7.62
C SER A 148 -37.33 25.52 7.53
N THR A 149 -38.07 24.41 7.53
CA THR A 149 -37.67 23.13 6.90
C THR A 149 -37.70 23.21 5.37
N PRO A 150 -36.78 22.51 4.69
CA PRO A 150 -37.02 22.00 3.34
C PRO A 150 -36.91 20.47 3.26
N THR A 151 -37.88 19.84 2.61
CA THR A 151 -37.85 18.44 2.12
C THR A 151 -37.90 18.53 0.59
N PRO A 152 -36.94 17.93 -0.18
CA PRO A 152 -37.04 16.55 -0.70
C PRO A 152 -35.67 15.82 -0.59
N THR A 153 -35.36 14.64 -1.15
CA THR A 153 -35.93 13.70 -2.17
C THR A 153 -35.49 12.27 -1.75
N PRO A 154 -36.19 11.14 -2.07
CA PRO A 154 -35.78 9.84 -1.54
C PRO A 154 -34.39 9.39 -2.05
N ALA A 155 -33.55 8.94 -1.12
CA ALA A 155 -32.24 8.40 -1.42
C ALA A 155 -32.34 7.07 -2.19
N SER A 156 -31.59 6.95 -3.28
CA SER A 156 -31.43 5.68 -3.99
C SER A 156 -30.67 4.67 -3.13
N ALA A 157 -31.16 3.42 -3.13
CA ALA A 157 -30.65 2.41 -2.23
C ALA A 157 -29.23 1.92 -2.60
N SER A 158 -28.36 1.93 -1.60
CA SER A 158 -27.42 0.84 -1.29
C SER A 158 -26.40 0.42 -2.36
N ALA A 159 -25.36 1.23 -2.54
CA ALA A 159 -24.02 0.66 -2.64
C ALA A 159 -23.46 0.48 -1.22
N SER A 160 -22.94 -0.71 -0.89
CA SER A 160 -22.27 -0.93 0.40
C SER A 160 -20.91 -0.22 0.39
N THR A 161 -20.89 1.03 0.88
CA THR A 161 -19.67 1.82 1.04
C THR A 161 -18.84 1.22 2.16
N LEU A 162 -17.94 0.30 1.80
CA LEU A 162 -16.94 -0.25 2.73
C LEU A 162 -16.12 0.89 3.33
N ALA A 163 -16.22 1.04 4.66
CA ALA A 163 -15.51 2.04 5.46
C ALA A 163 -14.08 2.28 4.98
N SER A 164 -13.72 3.55 4.85
CA SER A 164 -12.41 3.97 4.37
C SER A 164 -11.61 4.51 5.54
N ALA A 165 -10.40 4.00 5.73
CA ALA A 165 -9.43 4.62 6.61
C ALA A 165 -8.54 5.54 5.78
N GLU A 166 -8.18 6.70 6.32
CA GLU A 166 -7.24 7.63 5.72
C GLU A 166 -6.13 7.94 6.70
N PHE A 167 -4.88 7.77 6.27
CA PHE A 167 -3.73 8.33 6.96
C PHE A 167 -3.35 9.65 6.31
N SER A 168 -3.16 10.70 7.11
CA SER A 168 -2.85 12.05 6.63
C SER A 168 -1.63 12.65 7.32
N LEU A 169 -0.90 13.47 6.55
CA LEU A 169 0.12 14.40 7.03
C LEU A 169 -0.52 15.79 7.08
N ARG A 170 -0.72 16.30 8.30
CA ARG A 170 -1.30 17.62 8.57
C ARG A 170 -0.25 18.74 8.60
N SER A 171 1.02 18.42 8.86
CA SER A 171 2.12 19.38 8.74
C SER A 171 2.17 20.01 7.36
N ASP A 172 2.23 21.33 7.31
CA ASP A 172 2.38 22.11 6.07
C ASP A 172 3.82 22.01 5.51
N LEU A 173 4.15 20.85 4.96
CA LEU A 173 5.41 20.60 4.25
C LEU A 173 5.36 21.10 2.78
N ARG A 174 4.36 21.90 2.39
CA ARG A 174 4.21 22.40 1.00
C ARG A 174 5.23 23.46 0.60
N ARG A 175 5.80 24.15 1.60
CA ARG A 175 6.48 25.44 1.43
C ARG A 175 7.79 25.34 0.65
N SER A 176 8.32 24.15 0.40
CA SER A 176 9.45 23.95 -0.51
C SER A 176 9.41 22.56 -1.19
N PRO A 177 10.15 22.37 -2.30
CA PRO A 177 10.30 21.06 -2.95
C PRO A 177 10.89 19.98 -2.04
N GLU A 178 11.75 20.36 -1.08
CA GLU A 178 12.31 19.47 -0.05
C GLU A 178 11.21 18.91 0.86
N GLY A 179 10.27 19.76 1.28
CA GLY A 179 9.13 19.36 2.10
C GLY A 179 8.16 18.43 1.37
N ALA A 180 7.98 18.62 0.05
CA ALA A 180 7.23 17.68 -0.78
C ALA A 180 7.87 16.28 -0.79
N PHE A 181 9.18 16.18 -1.07
CA PHE A 181 9.91 14.91 -1.04
C PHE A 181 9.92 14.25 0.36
N LEU A 182 9.98 15.04 1.44
CA LEU A 182 9.83 14.52 2.80
C LEU A 182 8.43 13.94 3.02
N ALA A 183 7.37 14.66 2.64
CA ALA A 183 5.99 14.19 2.78
C ALA A 183 5.73 12.89 2.00
N GLU A 184 6.25 12.79 0.79
CA GLU A 184 6.24 11.57 -0.03
C GLU A 184 6.98 10.41 0.63
N SER A 185 8.19 10.69 1.14
CA SER A 185 9.03 9.69 1.81
C SER A 185 8.35 9.15 3.07
N VAL A 186 7.75 10.02 3.90
CA VAL A 186 6.97 9.62 5.07
C VAL A 186 5.76 8.78 4.64
N MET A 187 5.02 9.18 3.60
CA MET A 187 3.86 8.43 3.11
C MET A 187 4.23 7.02 2.61
N ILE A 188 5.34 6.87 1.88
CA ILE A 188 5.85 5.57 1.43
C ILE A 188 6.32 4.74 2.63
N ILE A 189 7.16 5.29 3.50
CA ILE A 189 7.71 4.59 4.67
C ILE A 189 6.58 4.09 5.57
N TRP A 190 5.59 4.93 5.85
CA TRP A 190 4.41 4.59 6.64
C TRP A 190 3.59 3.46 6.00
N HIS A 191 3.32 3.54 4.70
CA HIS A 191 2.58 2.49 3.98
C HIS A 191 3.30 1.14 3.98
N ARG A 192 4.63 1.17 3.77
CA ARG A 192 5.46 -0.04 3.75
C ARG A 192 5.64 -0.62 5.14
N LEU A 193 5.80 0.21 6.18
CA LEU A 193 5.85 -0.23 7.57
C LEU A 193 4.51 -0.84 8.02
N SER A 194 3.39 -0.21 7.70
CA SER A 194 2.04 -0.72 7.98
C SER A 194 1.81 -2.09 7.33
N SER A 195 2.13 -2.21 6.03
CA SER A 195 2.08 -3.48 5.30
C SER A 195 3.05 -4.53 5.87
N TRP A 196 4.18 -4.09 6.43
CA TRP A 196 5.16 -4.96 7.07
C TRP A 196 4.64 -5.50 8.41
N PHE A 197 4.08 -4.66 9.29
CA PHE A 197 3.51 -5.06 10.59
C PHE A 197 2.44 -6.16 10.44
N VAL A 198 1.52 -6.02 9.47
CA VAL A 198 0.45 -7.00 9.22
C VAL A 198 0.86 -8.16 8.29
N GLY A 199 2.12 -8.16 7.84
CA GLY A 199 2.67 -9.19 6.96
C GLY A 199 2.06 -9.28 5.55
N ARG A 200 1.27 -8.28 5.13
CA ARG A 200 0.45 -8.31 3.91
C ARG A 200 0.48 -6.94 3.21
N HIS A 201 0.43 -6.92 1.89
CA HIS A 201 0.28 -5.66 1.14
C HIS A 201 -1.08 -5.02 1.42
N ILE A 202 -1.10 -3.81 1.98
CA ILE A 202 -2.31 -3.01 2.12
C ILE A 202 -2.58 -2.29 0.79
N PRO A 203 -3.65 -2.60 0.03
CA PRO A 203 -3.96 -1.87 -1.19
C PRO A 203 -4.44 -0.46 -0.84
N LEU A 204 -3.77 0.57 -1.34
CA LEU A 204 -4.26 1.93 -1.30
C LEU A 204 -5.40 2.08 -2.31
N ARG A 205 -6.49 2.72 -1.91
CA ARG A 205 -7.58 3.15 -2.81
C ARG A 205 -7.17 4.42 -3.56
N GLN A 206 -6.53 5.35 -2.86
CA GLN A 206 -6.11 6.65 -3.41
C GLN A 206 -4.94 7.22 -2.60
N ALA A 207 -4.07 8.00 -3.24
CA ALA A 207 -3.12 8.88 -2.59
C ALA A 207 -3.37 10.34 -3.02
N ARG A 208 -3.17 11.28 -2.10
CA ARG A 208 -3.36 12.71 -2.30
C ARG A 208 -2.11 13.42 -1.85
N PHE A 209 -1.67 14.39 -2.64
CA PHE A 209 -0.51 15.20 -2.36
C PHE A 209 -0.86 16.67 -2.29
N ALA A 210 -0.27 17.30 -1.29
CA ALA A 210 -0.41 18.70 -0.96
C ALA A 210 0.17 19.64 -2.03
N HIS A 211 1.33 19.27 -2.59
CA HIS A 211 2.03 20.06 -3.60
C HIS A 211 1.37 19.94 -4.99
N PRO A 212 1.64 20.88 -5.92
CA PRO A 212 1.25 20.74 -7.32
C PRO A 212 1.90 19.52 -7.98
N ALA A 213 1.33 19.07 -9.10
CA ALA A 213 1.84 17.93 -9.85
C ALA A 213 3.25 18.21 -10.41
N PRO A 214 4.28 17.43 -10.05
CA PRO A 214 5.62 17.62 -10.58
C PRO A 214 5.76 17.03 -12.00
N ALA A 215 6.82 17.41 -12.71
CA ALA A 215 7.11 16.91 -14.07
C ALA A 215 7.15 15.37 -14.16
N HIS A 216 7.48 14.69 -13.07
CA HIS A 216 7.55 13.23 -12.96
C HIS A 216 6.33 12.59 -12.26
N ALA A 217 5.18 13.29 -12.20
CA ALA A 217 3.93 12.81 -11.57
C ALA A 217 3.51 11.38 -11.98
N ARG A 218 3.83 10.96 -13.22
CA ARG A 218 3.57 9.59 -13.71
C ARG A 218 4.28 8.48 -12.91
N GLU A 219 5.39 8.78 -12.22
CA GLU A 219 6.07 7.78 -11.38
C GLU A 219 5.30 7.46 -10.09
N TYR A 220 4.47 8.38 -9.58
CA TYR A 220 3.76 8.21 -8.29
C TYR A 220 2.75 7.06 -8.36
N ALA A 221 2.01 6.92 -9.46
CA ALA A 221 1.08 5.80 -9.65
C ALA A 221 1.79 4.43 -9.55
N LEU A 222 3.07 4.36 -9.94
CA LEU A 222 3.90 3.15 -9.83
C LEU A 222 4.56 2.97 -8.45
N LEU A 223 4.65 4.03 -7.63
CA LEU A 223 5.18 4.00 -6.27
C LEU A 223 4.09 3.60 -5.26
N PHE A 224 2.90 4.20 -5.39
CA PHE A 224 1.76 3.99 -4.49
C PHE A 224 0.81 2.88 -4.96
N GLY A 225 0.77 2.57 -6.27
CA GLY A 225 -0.06 1.49 -6.82
C GLY A 225 -1.56 1.80 -6.89
N CYS A 226 -1.93 3.09 -6.86
CA CYS A 226 -3.31 3.58 -6.83
C CYS A 226 -3.47 4.88 -7.64
N GLU A 227 -4.68 5.43 -7.67
CA GLU A 227 -4.92 6.78 -8.20
C GLU A 227 -4.21 7.83 -7.32
N VAL A 228 -3.49 8.76 -7.96
CA VAL A 228 -2.76 9.84 -7.28
C VAL A 228 -3.32 11.19 -7.70
N ARG A 229 -3.69 12.03 -6.72
CA ARG A 229 -4.14 13.43 -6.94
C ARG A 229 -3.16 14.41 -6.33
N PHE A 230 -2.95 15.55 -6.98
CA PHE A 230 -2.07 16.63 -6.52
C PHE A 230 -2.90 17.90 -6.23
N GLY A 231 -2.34 18.84 -5.47
CA GLY A 231 -3.03 20.08 -5.06
C GLY A 231 -4.15 19.87 -4.02
N ALA A 232 -4.13 18.78 -3.26
CA ALA A 232 -5.16 18.48 -2.24
C ALA A 232 -4.97 19.29 -0.93
N PRO A 233 -5.99 19.45 -0.06
CA PRO A 233 -5.90 20.20 1.21
C PRO A 233 -4.95 19.63 2.27
N HIS A 234 -4.55 18.37 2.15
CA HIS A 234 -3.44 17.74 2.89
C HIS A 234 -2.82 16.61 2.04
N THR A 235 -1.64 16.13 2.45
CA THR A 235 -1.07 14.88 1.89
C THR A 235 -1.68 13.70 2.64
N SER A 236 -2.20 12.70 1.94
CA SER A 236 -2.86 11.54 2.57
C SER A 236 -2.89 10.29 1.69
N ALA A 237 -3.16 9.15 2.30
CA ALA A 237 -3.43 7.89 1.61
C ALA A 237 -4.63 7.16 2.23
N ALA A 238 -5.59 6.82 1.39
CA ALA A 238 -6.82 6.14 1.77
C ALA A 238 -6.74 4.63 1.46
N PHE A 239 -7.27 3.80 2.35
CA PHE A 239 -7.31 2.34 2.22
C PHE A 239 -8.57 1.78 2.88
N ASP A 240 -8.81 0.47 2.73
CA ASP A 240 -9.97 -0.20 3.31
C ASP A 240 -9.85 -0.30 4.84
N ALA A 241 -10.82 0.23 5.60
CA ALA A 241 -10.72 0.32 7.06
C ALA A 241 -10.63 -1.05 7.75
N ARG A 242 -11.02 -2.15 7.08
CA ARG A 242 -10.82 -3.52 7.59
C ARG A 242 -9.36 -3.83 7.93
N TRP A 243 -8.40 -3.13 7.31
CA TRP A 243 -6.98 -3.31 7.59
C TRP A 243 -6.57 -2.78 8.96
N LEU A 244 -7.32 -1.85 9.55
CA LEU A 244 -7.06 -1.40 10.92
C LEU A 244 -7.22 -2.54 11.93
N GLY A 245 -8.19 -3.45 11.73
CA GLY A 245 -8.35 -4.67 12.54
C GLY A 245 -7.44 -5.84 12.14
N ALA A 246 -6.44 -5.64 11.26
CA ALA A 246 -5.51 -6.71 10.92
C ALA A 246 -4.42 -6.83 12.01
N PRO A 247 -4.10 -8.06 12.49
CA PRO A 247 -3.18 -8.25 13.59
C PRO A 247 -1.74 -7.85 13.23
N VAL A 248 -1.00 -7.32 14.22
CA VAL A 248 0.46 -7.18 14.09
C VAL A 248 1.09 -8.56 14.27
N VAL A 249 1.85 -9.00 13.27
CA VAL A 249 2.44 -10.35 13.19
C VAL A 249 3.97 -10.32 13.18
N ARG A 250 4.56 -9.29 13.81
CA ARG A 250 6.00 -9.05 13.82
C ARG A 250 6.54 -9.05 15.25
N ASP A 251 7.71 -9.65 15.39
CA ASP A 251 8.49 -9.69 16.61
C ASP A 251 9.73 -8.77 16.51
N GLU A 252 10.45 -8.65 17.62
CA GLU A 252 11.66 -7.83 17.71
C GLU A 252 12.81 -8.35 16.83
N ALA A 253 12.89 -9.67 16.63
CA ALA A 253 13.86 -10.30 15.74
C ALA A 253 13.63 -9.88 14.27
N ALA A 254 12.38 -9.88 13.81
CA ALA A 254 11.99 -9.40 12.50
C ALA A 254 12.22 -7.89 12.37
N LEU A 255 11.90 -7.09 13.41
CA LEU A 255 12.17 -5.65 13.42
C LEU A 255 13.67 -5.38 13.28
N THR A 256 14.51 -6.05 14.06
CA THR A 256 15.97 -5.93 13.99
C THR A 256 16.50 -6.31 12.60
N ALA A 257 15.95 -7.36 11.99
CA ALA A 257 16.28 -7.76 10.62
C ALA A 257 15.86 -6.71 9.57
N MET A 258 14.69 -6.08 9.73
CA MET A 258 14.24 -4.97 8.91
C MET A 258 15.15 -3.76 9.06
N LEU A 259 15.42 -3.30 10.29
CA LEU A 259 16.21 -2.10 10.57
C LEU A 259 17.64 -2.17 10.02
N ARG A 260 18.31 -3.33 10.10
CA ARG A 260 19.64 -3.52 9.45
C ARG A 260 19.62 -3.18 7.96
N ARG A 261 18.52 -3.49 7.27
CA ARG A 261 18.34 -3.34 5.82
C ARG A 261 17.48 -2.14 5.42
N ALA A 262 16.82 -1.47 6.36
CA ALA A 262 16.18 -0.18 6.16
C ALA A 262 17.23 0.89 5.83
N PRO A 263 16.91 1.92 5.03
CA PRO A 263 15.67 2.07 4.28
C PRO A 263 15.68 1.30 2.96
N ALA A 264 16.74 0.54 2.62
CA ALA A 264 16.85 -0.19 1.35
C ALA A 264 15.69 -1.17 1.14
N ASP A 265 15.29 -1.90 2.17
CA ASP A 265 14.12 -2.77 2.08
C ASP A 265 12.84 -1.96 1.87
N LEU A 266 12.62 -0.88 2.65
CA LEU A 266 11.45 0.02 2.58
C LEU A 266 11.31 0.75 1.24
N LEU A 267 12.42 1.17 0.64
CA LEU A 267 12.47 1.93 -0.61
C LEU A 267 12.58 1.04 -1.85
N SER A 268 13.05 -0.20 -1.70
CA SER A 268 13.13 -1.10 -2.85
C SER A 268 11.72 -1.45 -3.32
N ARG A 269 11.50 -1.40 -4.63
CA ARG A 269 10.32 -2.02 -5.29
C ARG A 269 10.26 -3.55 -5.14
N ARG A 270 10.99 -4.15 -4.17
CA ARG A 270 10.66 -5.48 -3.66
C ARG A 270 9.36 -5.38 -2.88
N GLU A 271 8.26 -5.39 -3.63
CA GLU A 271 7.10 -6.24 -3.34
C GLU A 271 6.86 -6.43 -1.84
N TYR A 272 6.42 -5.37 -1.14
CA TYR A 272 5.93 -5.47 0.23
C TYR A 272 4.72 -6.39 0.25
N GLY A 273 4.96 -7.70 0.37
CA GLY A 273 3.95 -8.72 0.24
C GLY A 273 3.32 -8.82 -1.16
N THR A 274 4.11 -9.02 -2.23
CA THR A 274 3.64 -10.11 -3.11
C THR A 274 3.99 -11.39 -2.38
N THR A 275 2.98 -11.89 -1.66
CA THR A 275 2.97 -13.19 -1.02
C THR A 275 3.48 -14.27 -1.98
N VAL A 276 3.95 -15.39 -1.48
CA VAL A 276 4.36 -16.52 -2.32
C VAL A 276 3.21 -16.90 -3.26
N ALA A 277 1.98 -16.84 -2.77
CA ALA A 277 0.75 -16.95 -3.55
C ALA A 277 0.65 -15.92 -4.69
N GLU A 278 0.92 -14.65 -4.46
CA GLU A 278 0.87 -13.60 -5.50
C GLU A 278 2.02 -13.73 -6.52
N ARG A 279 3.19 -14.23 -6.10
CA ARG A 279 4.31 -14.53 -7.02
C ARG A 279 3.98 -15.73 -7.91
N VAL A 280 3.39 -16.77 -7.35
CA VAL A 280 2.82 -17.92 -8.09
C VAL A 280 1.72 -17.44 -9.04
N ARG A 281 0.74 -16.68 -8.55
CA ARG A 281 -0.41 -16.17 -9.34
C ARG A 281 0.04 -15.36 -10.54
N ARG A 282 1.02 -14.45 -10.38
CA ARG A 282 1.57 -13.68 -11.51
C ARG A 282 2.35 -14.54 -12.51
N THR A 283 3.07 -15.55 -12.04
CA THR A 283 3.78 -16.51 -12.91
C THR A 283 2.80 -17.34 -13.74
N LEU A 284 1.70 -17.79 -13.14
CA LEU A 284 0.60 -18.48 -13.82
C LEU A 284 -0.12 -17.55 -14.83
N ALA A 285 -0.46 -16.33 -14.41
CA ALA A 285 -1.16 -15.36 -15.27
C ALA A 285 -0.31 -14.88 -16.45
N ALA A 286 1.02 -14.79 -16.29
CA ALA A 286 1.94 -14.50 -17.39
C ALA A 286 2.00 -15.67 -18.39
N ALA A 287 1.96 -16.92 -17.93
CA ALA A 287 1.94 -18.09 -18.82
C ALA A 287 0.70 -18.12 -19.73
N LEU A 288 -0.49 -17.73 -19.24
CA LEU A 288 -1.71 -17.61 -20.07
C LEU A 288 -1.70 -16.48 -21.10
N ARG A 289 -0.71 -15.57 -21.03
CA ARG A 289 -0.53 -14.45 -21.97
C ARG A 289 0.64 -14.67 -22.94
N ALA A 290 1.45 -15.68 -22.72
CA ALA A 290 2.62 -15.96 -23.54
C ALA A 290 2.19 -16.60 -24.87
N THR A 291 2.82 -16.17 -25.97
CA THR A 291 2.60 -16.73 -27.30
C THR A 291 3.26 -18.10 -27.40
N GLY A 292 2.53 -19.16 -27.03
CA GLY A 292 3.02 -20.54 -27.01
C GLY A 292 1.92 -21.53 -26.63
N PRO A 293 2.20 -22.84 -26.60
CA PRO A 293 1.21 -23.85 -26.22
C PRO A 293 0.68 -23.58 -24.81
N ALA A 294 -0.64 -23.63 -24.66
CA ALA A 294 -1.41 -23.13 -23.51
C ALA A 294 -1.30 -24.01 -22.24
N ARG A 295 -0.08 -24.25 -21.76
CA ARG A 295 0.20 -25.00 -20.54
C ARG A 295 0.54 -24.04 -19.40
N LEU A 296 -0.33 -24.00 -18.39
CA LEU A 296 0.05 -23.46 -17.09
C LEU A 296 1.19 -24.30 -16.51
N PRO A 297 2.25 -23.68 -15.95
CA PRO A 297 3.36 -24.42 -15.39
C PRO A 297 2.90 -25.28 -14.19
N GLU A 298 3.69 -26.30 -13.86
CA GLU A 298 3.47 -27.13 -12.68
C GLU A 298 4.25 -26.62 -11.45
N VAL A 299 3.85 -27.10 -10.26
CA VAL A 299 4.37 -26.60 -8.98
C VAL A 299 5.89 -26.73 -8.87
N THR A 300 6.49 -27.73 -9.51
CA THR A 300 7.95 -27.93 -9.61
C THR A 300 8.63 -26.86 -10.44
N GLU A 301 8.07 -26.52 -11.60
CA GLU A 301 8.57 -25.49 -12.52
C GLU A 301 8.47 -24.09 -11.88
N VAL A 302 7.38 -23.82 -11.15
CA VAL A 302 7.22 -22.55 -10.41
C VAL A 302 8.14 -22.50 -9.18
N ALA A 303 8.34 -23.61 -8.45
CA ALA A 303 9.28 -23.67 -7.35
C ALA A 303 10.72 -23.40 -7.80
N ALA A 304 11.15 -24.00 -8.92
CA ALA A 304 12.45 -23.75 -9.54
C ALA A 304 12.63 -22.28 -9.92
N ARG A 305 11.64 -21.66 -10.59
CA ARG A 305 11.65 -20.21 -10.91
C ARG A 305 11.72 -19.30 -9.68
N LEU A 306 11.22 -19.77 -8.54
CA LEU A 306 11.25 -19.05 -7.25
C LEU A 306 12.46 -19.42 -6.38
N ALA A 307 13.39 -20.25 -6.86
CA ALA A 307 14.57 -20.75 -6.15
C ALA A 307 14.24 -21.39 -4.78
N VAL A 308 13.19 -22.22 -4.73
CA VAL A 308 12.77 -22.98 -3.54
C VAL A 308 12.43 -24.42 -3.91
N SER A 309 12.43 -25.33 -2.93
CA SER A 309 11.90 -26.68 -3.15
C SER A 309 10.36 -26.65 -3.29
N PRO A 310 9.75 -27.63 -3.99
CA PRO A 310 8.29 -27.74 -4.08
C PRO A 310 7.62 -27.91 -2.72
N ALA A 311 8.29 -28.56 -1.75
CA ALA A 311 7.81 -28.70 -0.38
C ALA A 311 7.77 -27.34 0.34
N THR A 312 8.85 -26.55 0.25
CA THR A 312 8.91 -25.19 0.79
C THR A 312 7.87 -24.28 0.13
N LEU A 313 7.65 -24.40 -1.18
CA LEU A 313 6.61 -23.66 -1.89
C LEU A 313 5.22 -24.02 -1.35
N ARG A 314 4.87 -25.30 -1.26
CA ARG A 314 3.58 -25.76 -0.71
C ARG A 314 3.38 -25.28 0.73
N ARG A 315 4.40 -25.41 1.59
CA ARG A 315 4.32 -24.98 2.99
C ARG A 315 4.02 -23.48 3.11
N ARG A 316 4.75 -22.63 2.38
CA ARG A 316 4.52 -21.17 2.37
C ARG A 316 3.15 -20.78 1.80
N LEU A 317 2.61 -21.52 0.83
CA LEU A 317 1.25 -21.30 0.35
C LEU A 317 0.20 -21.63 1.42
N GLN A 318 0.41 -22.70 2.19
CA GLN A 318 -0.48 -23.06 3.31
C GLN A 318 -0.36 -22.10 4.50
N GLU A 319 0.85 -21.63 4.82
CA GLU A 319 1.10 -20.51 5.75
C GLU A 319 0.33 -19.23 5.33
N GLU A 320 0.08 -19.06 4.03
CA GLU A 320 -0.72 -17.97 3.44
C GLU A 320 -2.21 -18.32 3.23
N GLY A 321 -2.69 -19.47 3.74
CA GLY A 321 -4.10 -19.90 3.68
C GLY A 321 -4.59 -20.34 2.29
N THR A 322 -3.69 -20.77 1.40
CA THR A 322 -4.02 -21.16 0.02
C THR A 322 -3.20 -22.37 -0.47
N SER A 323 -3.50 -22.83 -1.68
CA SER A 323 -2.79 -23.95 -2.31
C SER A 323 -2.47 -23.65 -3.77
N TYR A 324 -1.50 -24.38 -4.32
CA TYR A 324 -1.11 -24.24 -5.72
C TYR A 324 -2.30 -24.45 -6.67
N GLN A 325 -3.12 -25.47 -6.40
CA GLN A 325 -4.30 -25.77 -7.21
C GLN A 325 -5.36 -24.66 -7.09
N ARG A 326 -5.58 -24.09 -5.89
CA ARG A 326 -6.53 -22.98 -5.68
C ARG A 326 -6.11 -21.73 -6.45
N LEU A 327 -4.80 -21.47 -6.55
CA LEU A 327 -4.26 -20.39 -7.38
C LEU A 327 -4.37 -20.69 -8.88
N LYS A 328 -4.14 -21.93 -9.31
CA LYS A 328 -4.31 -22.38 -10.70
C LYS A 328 -5.77 -22.23 -11.16
N ASP A 329 -6.73 -22.65 -10.34
CA ASP A 329 -8.17 -22.47 -10.56
C ASP A 329 -8.58 -20.98 -10.61
N THR A 330 -8.13 -20.17 -9.64
CA THR A 330 -8.43 -18.72 -9.61
C THR A 330 -7.94 -18.01 -10.88
N VAL A 331 -6.69 -18.25 -11.30
CA VAL A 331 -6.12 -17.63 -12.51
C VAL A 331 -6.87 -18.05 -13.79
N ARG A 332 -7.27 -19.32 -13.90
CA ARG A 332 -8.09 -19.80 -15.01
C ARG A 332 -9.47 -19.14 -15.03
N ARG A 333 -10.14 -19.07 -13.88
CA ARG A 333 -11.46 -18.44 -13.74
C ARG A 333 -11.43 -16.97 -14.15
N ASP A 334 -10.48 -16.21 -13.61
CA ASP A 334 -10.38 -14.77 -13.86
C ASP A 334 -10.09 -14.49 -15.34
N ALA A 335 -9.26 -15.32 -15.99
CA ALA A 335 -9.01 -15.26 -17.44
C ALA A 335 -10.23 -15.69 -18.28
N ALA A 336 -10.99 -16.70 -17.84
CA ALA A 336 -12.23 -17.13 -18.48
C ALA A 336 -13.30 -16.03 -18.47
N ILE A 337 -13.55 -15.44 -17.29
CA ILE A 337 -14.50 -14.34 -17.12
C ILE A 337 -14.11 -13.16 -18.02
N SER A 338 -12.83 -12.77 -18.04
CA SER A 338 -12.34 -11.68 -18.88
C SER A 338 -12.60 -11.90 -20.38
N SER A 339 -12.37 -13.12 -20.88
CA SER A 339 -12.64 -13.44 -22.30
C SER A 339 -14.14 -13.52 -22.61
N LEU A 340 -14.94 -14.18 -21.76
CA LEU A 340 -16.38 -14.29 -21.97
C LEU A 340 -17.08 -12.93 -21.98
N VAL A 341 -16.68 -12.01 -21.09
CA VAL A 341 -17.18 -10.62 -21.08
C VAL A 341 -16.71 -9.83 -22.30
N ALA A 342 -15.52 -10.12 -22.84
CA ALA A 342 -15.04 -9.52 -24.08
C ALA A 342 -15.71 -10.08 -25.35
N GLY A 343 -16.44 -11.20 -25.26
CA GLY A 343 -17.34 -11.76 -26.28
C GLY A 343 -16.71 -12.31 -27.57
N ARG A 344 -15.42 -12.03 -27.83
CA ARG A 344 -14.76 -12.23 -29.13
C ARG A 344 -14.21 -13.63 -29.42
N GLU A 345 -14.03 -14.47 -28.41
CA GLU A 345 -13.37 -15.79 -28.54
C GLU A 345 -14.41 -16.92 -28.49
N PRO A 346 -14.37 -17.94 -29.37
CA PRO A 346 -15.17 -19.17 -29.23
C PRO A 346 -14.93 -19.89 -27.90
N ILE A 347 -15.94 -20.57 -27.36
CA ILE A 347 -15.84 -21.21 -26.03
C ILE A 347 -14.82 -22.35 -26.02
N ALA A 348 -14.73 -23.14 -27.11
CA ALA A 348 -13.74 -24.21 -27.26
C ALA A 348 -12.29 -23.67 -27.34
N GLU A 349 -12.06 -22.58 -28.10
CA GLU A 349 -10.76 -21.91 -28.17
C GLU A 349 -10.33 -21.37 -26.81
N LEU A 350 -11.27 -20.77 -26.05
CA LEU A 350 -11.04 -20.35 -24.67
C LEU A 350 -10.68 -21.54 -23.76
N ALA A 351 -11.37 -22.67 -23.88
CA ALA A 351 -11.09 -23.87 -23.08
C ALA A 351 -9.66 -24.39 -23.35
N ALA A 352 -9.30 -24.51 -24.63
CA ALA A 352 -7.96 -24.90 -25.07
C ALA A 352 -6.89 -23.91 -24.57
N ARG A 353 -7.11 -22.59 -24.70
CA ARG A 353 -6.19 -21.53 -24.25
C ARG A 353 -6.03 -21.45 -22.72
N LEU A 354 -6.96 -22.02 -21.95
CA LEU A 354 -6.83 -22.18 -20.50
C LEU A 354 -6.18 -23.52 -20.09
N GLY A 355 -5.82 -24.35 -21.06
CA GLY A 355 -5.17 -25.65 -20.87
C GLY A 355 -6.13 -26.71 -20.33
N PHE A 356 -7.38 -26.72 -20.79
CA PHE A 356 -8.29 -27.85 -20.61
C PHE A 356 -8.16 -28.81 -21.79
N SER A 357 -8.05 -30.10 -21.50
CA SER A 357 -8.00 -31.15 -22.53
C SER A 357 -9.37 -31.41 -23.19
N GLU A 358 -10.45 -31.03 -22.52
CA GLU A 358 -11.83 -31.38 -22.86
C GLU A 358 -12.78 -30.22 -22.53
N ASP A 359 -13.67 -29.85 -23.46
CA ASP A 359 -14.69 -28.81 -23.26
C ASP A 359 -15.62 -29.14 -22.09
N THR A 360 -15.96 -30.42 -21.90
CA THR A 360 -16.78 -30.88 -20.77
C THR A 360 -16.09 -30.67 -19.41
N ALA A 361 -14.75 -30.65 -19.37
CA ALA A 361 -13.99 -30.37 -18.16
C ALA A 361 -13.97 -28.85 -17.88
N PHE A 362 -13.83 -28.01 -18.92
CA PHE A 362 -13.95 -26.56 -18.79
C PHE A 362 -15.35 -26.14 -18.31
N HIS A 363 -16.41 -26.65 -18.93
CA HIS A 363 -17.80 -26.34 -18.54
C HIS A 363 -18.09 -26.71 -17.08
N ARG A 364 -17.63 -27.88 -16.61
CA ARG A 364 -17.78 -28.31 -15.21
C ARG A 364 -16.98 -27.43 -14.25
N ALA A 365 -15.74 -27.10 -14.58
CA ALA A 365 -14.91 -26.22 -13.77
C ALA A 365 -15.49 -24.79 -13.69
N PHE A 366 -15.89 -24.21 -14.82
CA PHE A 366 -16.48 -22.87 -14.87
C PHE A 366 -17.78 -22.78 -14.07
N ARG A 367 -18.64 -23.80 -14.13
CA ARG A 367 -19.86 -23.88 -13.32
C ARG A 367 -19.56 -23.98 -11.83
N ARG A 368 -18.57 -24.78 -11.43
CA ARG A 368 -18.07 -24.85 -10.04
C ARG A 368 -17.53 -23.50 -9.54
N TRP A 369 -16.96 -22.70 -10.42
CA TRP A 369 -16.35 -21.41 -10.07
C TRP A 369 -17.31 -20.21 -10.06
N THR A 370 -18.42 -20.27 -10.80
CA THR A 370 -19.30 -19.11 -11.07
C THR A 370 -20.79 -19.38 -10.87
N GLY A 371 -21.19 -20.63 -10.62
CA GLY A 371 -22.59 -21.07 -10.55
C GLY A 371 -23.28 -21.30 -11.90
N THR A 372 -22.72 -20.78 -13.00
CA THR A 372 -23.39 -20.77 -14.33
C THR A 372 -22.53 -21.42 -15.42
N THR A 373 -23.08 -21.64 -16.61
CA THR A 373 -22.30 -22.17 -17.75
C THR A 373 -21.60 -21.05 -18.52
N PRO A 374 -20.47 -21.30 -19.22
CA PRO A 374 -19.76 -20.27 -19.99
C PRO A 374 -20.64 -19.52 -21.01
N GLY A 375 -21.56 -20.23 -21.67
CA GLY A 375 -22.51 -19.64 -22.61
C GLY A 375 -23.54 -18.73 -21.94
N ALA A 376 -24.15 -19.18 -20.83
CA ALA A 376 -25.08 -18.34 -20.06
C ALA A 376 -24.39 -17.09 -19.49
N TYR A 377 -23.15 -17.23 -18.99
CA TYR A 377 -22.36 -16.12 -18.47
C TYR A 377 -21.97 -15.09 -19.55
N ARG A 378 -21.81 -15.52 -20.82
CA ARG A 378 -21.57 -14.63 -21.97
C ARG A 378 -22.81 -13.82 -22.35
N LEU A 379 -23.99 -14.45 -22.32
CA LEU A 379 -25.27 -13.81 -22.68
C LEU A 379 -25.79 -12.90 -21.55
N HIS A 380 -25.64 -13.34 -20.30
CA HIS A 380 -26.11 -12.66 -19.10
C HIS A 380 -24.99 -12.59 -18.05
N PRO A 381 -23.94 -11.77 -18.27
CA PRO A 381 -22.96 -11.50 -17.23
C PRO A 381 -23.66 -10.85 -16.02
N PRO A 382 -23.40 -11.30 -14.78
CA PRO A 382 -24.02 -10.71 -13.60
C PRO A 382 -23.66 -9.23 -13.47
N ALA A 383 -24.61 -8.42 -13.00
CA ALA A 383 -24.40 -6.99 -12.76
C ALA A 383 -23.15 -6.77 -11.88
N ARG A 384 -22.35 -5.75 -12.24
CA ARG A 384 -21.04 -5.46 -11.61
C ARG A 384 -21.17 -5.30 -10.09
N GLY A 385 -20.87 -6.37 -9.35
CA GLY A 385 -20.95 -6.41 -7.88
C GLY A 385 -21.13 -7.83 -7.32
N ALA A 386 -21.81 -8.72 -8.05
CA ALA A 386 -22.10 -10.08 -7.58
C ALA A 386 -21.16 -11.14 -8.20
N LEU A 387 -19.96 -11.29 -7.66
CA LEU A 387 -19.16 -12.52 -7.84
C LEU A 387 -19.42 -13.46 -6.66
N PRO A 388 -19.98 -14.67 -6.86
CA PRO A 388 -20.19 -15.60 -5.75
C PRO A 388 -18.87 -16.00 -5.09
N GLY A 389 -18.91 -16.14 -3.77
CA GLY A 389 -17.76 -16.51 -2.94
C GLY A 389 -17.17 -17.86 -3.31
N ALA A 390 -15.90 -18.08 -2.95
CA ALA A 390 -15.20 -19.32 -3.24
C ALA A 390 -15.94 -20.54 -2.63
N PRO A 391 -15.95 -21.70 -3.31
CA PRO A 391 -16.59 -22.90 -2.78
C PRO A 391 -15.91 -23.37 -1.47
N PRO A 392 -16.67 -24.00 -0.55
CA PRO A 392 -16.11 -24.58 0.66
C PRO A 392 -15.10 -25.68 0.31
N GLY A 393 -14.02 -25.76 1.08
CA GLY A 393 -12.94 -26.72 0.83
C GLY A 393 -13.35 -28.13 1.20
N GLN A 394 -13.18 -29.08 0.26
CA GLN A 394 -13.13 -30.50 0.60
C GLN A 394 -11.77 -30.82 1.22
N GLN A 395 -11.80 -31.50 2.36
CA GLN A 395 -10.63 -32.01 3.06
C GLN A 395 -10.20 -33.34 2.44
N SER A 396 -8.92 -33.47 2.09
CA SER A 396 -8.13 -34.72 1.96
C SER A 396 -6.66 -34.33 1.87
#